data_AF-A0A9N8HHL1-F1
#
_entry.id   AF-A0A9N8HHL1-F1
#
_cell.length_a   1.000
_cell.length_b   1.000
_cell.length_c   1.000
_cell.angle_alpha   90.00
_cell.angle_beta   90.00
_cell.angle_gamma   90.00
#
_symmetry.space_group_name_H-M   'P 1'
#
loop_
_entity.id
_entity.type
_entity.pdbx_description
1 polymer ?
#
loop_
_entity_poly.entity_id
_entity_poly.type
_entity_poly.pdbx_seq_one_letter_code
_entity_poly.pdbx_strand_id
1 'polypeptide(L)'
;MAAEDDKGTTEDEECDDRIDPITELQDGIDGLSLAMFEALRGLRDAVAPESGNLGGNNNNSAGENSEPDFDDFWSSYRSGDPTTVALVNKVNRAGTPPTRREDFARIHARIEMEKDAELVGKLANDVLEKSGKINERVSTLPGMERTRTQQMEYIEKLIQQNQEAADDLEKHHAIAKERRDQVRQFVKDNTCKALGIIEGDMM
;
A
#
# COMPACT_ATOMS: atom_id res chain seq x y z
N MET A 1 21.75 -34.85 38.67
CA MET A 1 22.57 -34.09 37.72
C MET A 1 21.76 -33.99 36.45
N ALA A 2 21.05 -32.87 36.30
CA ALA A 2 20.14 -32.64 35.19
C ALA A 2 20.95 -32.17 33.98
N ALA A 3 20.70 -32.80 32.83
CA ALA A 3 21.14 -32.32 31.53
C ALA A 3 20.13 -31.26 31.08
N GLU A 4 20.59 -30.03 30.89
CA GLU A 4 19.79 -28.98 30.28
C GLU A 4 20.02 -29.03 28.76
N ASP A 5 18.93 -29.28 28.04
CA ASP A 5 18.87 -29.34 26.58
C ASP A 5 19.10 -27.93 26.00
N ASP A 6 20.18 -27.80 25.23
CA ASP A 6 20.53 -26.65 24.41
C ASP A 6 19.59 -26.58 23.19
N LYS A 7 18.46 -25.89 23.35
CA LYS A 7 17.60 -25.49 22.25
C LYS A 7 18.23 -24.30 21.53
N GLY A 8 19.02 -24.60 20.50
CA GLY A 8 19.37 -23.64 19.47
C GLY A 8 18.10 -23.16 18.76
N THR A 9 17.62 -21.97 19.13
CA THR A 9 16.66 -21.21 18.33
C THR A 9 17.37 -20.71 17.09
N THR A 10 17.16 -21.40 15.97
CA THR A 10 17.35 -20.84 14.64
C THR A 10 16.36 -19.69 14.53
N GLU A 11 16.85 -18.46 14.71
CA GLU A 11 16.12 -17.27 14.32
C GLU A 11 15.99 -17.35 12.79
N ASP A 12 14.79 -17.69 12.33
CA ASP A 12 14.40 -17.55 10.95
C ASP A 12 14.61 -16.07 10.59
N GLU A 13 15.62 -15.79 9.77
CA GLU A 13 15.78 -14.49 9.11
C GLU A 13 14.60 -14.32 8.15
N GLU A 14 13.48 -13.86 8.70
CA GLU A 14 12.36 -13.34 7.94
C GLU A 14 12.90 -12.09 7.23
N CYS A 15 13.31 -12.23 5.96
CA CYS A 15 13.48 -11.10 5.07
C CYS A 15 12.10 -10.43 4.96
N ASP A 16 11.83 -9.48 5.86
CA ASP A 16 10.74 -8.54 5.74
C ASP A 16 10.92 -7.86 4.38
N ASP A 17 10.18 -8.30 3.37
CA ASP A 17 9.98 -7.64 2.07
C ASP A 17 9.23 -6.29 2.25
N ARG A 18 9.48 -5.59 3.37
CA ARG A 18 8.94 -4.28 3.66
C ARG A 18 9.62 -3.31 2.72
N ILE A 19 8.83 -2.82 1.77
CA ILE A 19 9.18 -1.71 0.90
C ILE A 19 9.73 -0.58 1.79
N ASP A 20 10.84 0.03 1.37
CA ASP A 20 11.43 1.14 2.11
C ASP A 20 10.38 2.23 2.33
N PRO A 21 10.22 2.79 3.56
CA PRO A 21 9.18 3.76 3.86
C PRO A 21 9.19 5.00 2.95
N ILE A 22 10.34 5.36 2.37
CA ILE A 22 10.43 6.47 1.42
C ILE A 22 9.83 6.05 0.07
N THR A 23 10.09 4.84 -0.40
CA THR A 23 9.47 4.29 -1.61
C THR A 23 7.95 4.20 -1.44
N GLU A 24 7.46 3.72 -0.29
CA GLU A 24 6.02 3.72 -0.03
C GLU A 24 5.42 5.14 -0.03
N LEU A 25 6.13 6.14 0.51
CA LEU A 25 5.69 7.52 0.48
C LEU A 25 5.63 8.05 -0.97
N GLN A 26 6.62 7.73 -1.79
CA GLN A 26 6.66 8.10 -3.21
C GLN A 26 5.47 7.49 -3.97
N ASP A 27 5.21 6.19 -3.80
CA ASP A 27 4.06 5.52 -4.39
C ASP A 27 2.73 6.16 -3.95
N GLY A 28 2.66 6.59 -2.68
CA GLY A 28 1.51 7.33 -2.15
C GLY A 28 1.28 8.68 -2.85
N ILE A 29 2.35 9.44 -3.07
CA ILE A 29 2.31 10.74 -3.78
C ILE A 29 1.92 10.56 -5.25
N ASP A 30 2.47 9.56 -5.91
CA ASP A 30 2.12 9.22 -7.29
C ASP A 30 0.66 8.78 -7.39
N GLY A 31 0.19 7.96 -6.45
CA GLY A 31 -1.20 7.52 -6.34
C GLY A 31 -2.19 8.66 -6.04
N LEU A 32 -1.78 9.70 -5.30
CA LEU A 32 -2.56 10.92 -5.10
C LEU A 32 -2.62 11.73 -6.40
N SER A 33 -1.48 11.90 -7.08
CA SER A 33 -1.41 12.64 -8.34
C SER A 33 -2.30 12.01 -9.40
N LEU A 34 -2.27 10.68 -9.52
CA LEU A 34 -3.14 9.93 -10.43
C LEU A 34 -4.62 10.14 -10.09
N ALA A 35 -4.99 10.06 -8.80
CA ALA A 35 -6.37 10.28 -8.36
C ALA A 35 -6.87 11.70 -8.67
N MET A 36 -6.02 12.73 -8.50
CA MET A 36 -6.36 14.10 -8.89
C MET A 36 -6.57 14.22 -10.41
N PHE A 37 -5.73 13.59 -11.23
CA PHE A 37 -5.90 13.59 -12.68
C PHE A 37 -7.17 12.88 -13.12
N GLU A 38 -7.46 11.72 -12.54
CA GLU A 38 -8.68 10.96 -12.80
C GLU A 38 -9.92 11.73 -12.34
N ALA A 39 -9.86 12.42 -11.19
CA ALA A 39 -10.92 13.29 -10.71
C ALA A 39 -11.20 14.43 -11.69
N LEU A 40 -10.16 15.15 -12.13
CA LEU A 40 -10.31 16.24 -13.11
C LEU A 40 -10.85 15.73 -14.45
N ARG A 41 -10.41 14.55 -14.88
CA ARG A 41 -10.91 13.90 -16.09
C ARG A 41 -12.38 13.51 -15.94
N GLY A 42 -12.76 12.89 -14.83
CA GLY A 42 -14.14 12.50 -14.53
C GLY A 42 -15.08 13.71 -14.47
N LEU A 43 -14.64 14.82 -13.86
CA LEU A 43 -15.39 16.07 -13.85
C LEU A 43 -15.54 16.67 -15.25
N ARG A 44 -14.48 16.67 -16.06
CA ARG A 44 -14.55 17.13 -17.45
C ARG A 44 -15.54 16.27 -18.26
N ASP A 45 -15.44 14.95 -18.12
CA ASP A 45 -16.28 14.01 -18.86
C ASP A 45 -17.76 14.12 -18.42
N ALA A 46 -18.04 14.48 -17.16
CA ALA A 46 -19.39 14.75 -16.67
C ALA A 46 -19.95 16.12 -17.13
N VAL A 47 -19.15 17.18 -17.09
CA VAL A 47 -19.60 18.55 -17.40
C VAL A 47 -19.66 18.84 -18.90
N ALA A 48 -18.84 18.15 -19.70
CA ALA A 48 -18.77 18.34 -21.14
C ALA A 48 -18.48 17.00 -21.86
N PRO A 49 -19.43 16.05 -21.88
CA PRO A 49 -19.23 14.71 -22.46
C PRO A 49 -18.84 14.77 -23.95
N GLU A 50 -19.28 15.81 -24.66
CA GLU A 50 -18.95 16.09 -26.07
C GLU A 50 -17.53 16.64 -26.31
N SER A 51 -16.85 17.12 -25.26
CA SER A 51 -15.48 17.65 -25.36
C SER A 51 -14.39 16.56 -25.24
N GLY A 52 -14.77 15.33 -24.85
CA GLY A 52 -13.85 14.21 -24.62
C GLY A 52 -13.32 13.51 -25.88
N ASN A 53 -13.82 13.82 -27.07
CA ASN A 53 -13.49 13.11 -28.31
C ASN A 53 -12.33 13.74 -29.12
N LEU A 54 -11.22 14.09 -28.47
CA LEU A 54 -10.04 14.68 -29.14
C LEU A 54 -8.92 13.68 -29.47
N GLY A 55 -9.14 12.35 -29.41
CA GLY A 55 -8.08 11.41 -29.82
C GLY A 55 -8.33 9.90 -29.74
N GLY A 56 -9.57 9.42 -29.61
CA GLY A 56 -9.87 8.00 -29.41
C GLY A 56 -10.50 7.32 -30.62
N ASN A 57 -9.77 7.20 -31.73
CA ASN A 57 -10.22 6.39 -32.85
C ASN A 57 -10.01 4.91 -32.50
N ASN A 58 -11.01 4.23 -31.93
CA ASN A 58 -11.07 2.78 -31.97
C ASN A 58 -12.51 2.27 -32.06
N ASN A 59 -12.77 1.57 -33.17
CA ASN A 59 -13.99 0.86 -33.49
C ASN A 59 -14.34 -0.19 -32.42
N ASN A 60 -15.65 -0.44 -32.34
CA ASN A 60 -16.33 -1.58 -31.72
C ASN A 60 -16.43 -1.58 -30.19
N SER A 61 -17.51 -1.01 -29.66
CA SER A 61 -18.71 -1.77 -29.24
C SER A 61 -19.73 -0.82 -28.61
N ALA A 62 -20.95 -0.84 -29.14
CA ALA A 62 -22.11 -0.19 -28.56
C ALA A 62 -22.46 -0.78 -27.18
N GLY A 63 -22.92 0.07 -26.25
CA GLY A 63 -23.63 -0.39 -25.06
C GLY A 63 -23.56 0.57 -23.86
N GLU A 64 -24.57 1.42 -23.73
CA GLU A 64 -25.17 1.82 -22.44
C GLU A 64 -24.38 2.74 -21.48
N ASN A 65 -23.82 3.85 -21.95
CA ASN A 65 -23.50 4.99 -21.06
C ASN A 65 -23.69 6.34 -21.75
N SER A 66 -24.62 6.43 -22.70
CA SER A 66 -25.15 7.72 -23.11
C SER A 66 -26.15 8.12 -22.04
N GLU A 67 -25.84 9.18 -21.28
CA GLU A 67 -26.86 9.81 -20.45
C GLU A 67 -28.11 10.05 -21.31
N PRO A 68 -29.31 9.68 -20.83
CA PRO A 68 -30.52 9.89 -21.61
C PRO A 68 -30.62 11.38 -21.88
N ASP A 69 -30.68 11.74 -23.17
CA ASP A 69 -31.00 13.10 -23.59
C ASP A 69 -32.27 13.53 -22.84
N PHE A 70 -32.40 14.82 -22.52
CA PHE A 70 -33.54 15.36 -21.80
C PHE A 70 -34.87 14.87 -22.37
N ASP A 71 -34.92 14.68 -23.69
CA ASP A 71 -36.07 14.17 -24.44
C ASP A 71 -36.33 12.66 -24.23
N ASP A 72 -35.29 11.85 -24.08
CA ASP A 72 -35.40 10.43 -23.74
C ASP A 72 -35.82 10.24 -22.28
N PHE A 73 -35.26 11.05 -21.37
CA PHE A 73 -35.65 11.05 -19.96
C PHE A 73 -37.11 11.49 -19.78
N TRP A 74 -37.55 12.52 -20.51
CA TRP A 74 -38.94 12.96 -20.53
C TRP A 74 -39.89 11.91 -21.11
N SER A 75 -39.49 11.26 -22.21
CA SER A 75 -40.29 10.20 -22.85
C SER A 75 -40.46 9.00 -21.92
N SER A 76 -39.41 8.61 -21.20
CA SER A 76 -39.42 7.52 -20.21
C SER A 76 -40.30 7.84 -19.00
N TYR A 77 -40.25 9.08 -18.52
CA TYR A 77 -41.15 9.54 -17.46
C TYR A 77 -42.62 9.49 -17.90
N ARG A 78 -42.91 9.92 -19.14
CA ARG A 78 -44.28 9.93 -19.70
C ARG A 78 -44.83 8.54 -20.00
N SER A 79 -43.96 7.60 -20.37
CA SER A 79 -44.35 6.19 -20.56
C SER A 79 -44.63 5.48 -19.23
N GLY A 80 -44.34 6.13 -18.09
CA GLY A 80 -44.59 5.59 -16.77
C GLY A 80 -43.54 4.59 -16.32
N ASP A 81 -42.31 4.69 -16.84
CA ASP A 81 -41.21 3.84 -16.40
C ASP A 81 -41.01 3.98 -14.87
N PRO A 82 -41.07 2.86 -14.11
CA PRO A 82 -41.01 2.91 -12.65
C PRO A 82 -39.76 3.59 -12.10
N THR A 83 -38.62 3.47 -12.79
CA THR A 83 -37.32 3.97 -12.31
C THR A 83 -37.21 5.49 -12.43
N THR A 84 -37.58 6.04 -13.59
CA THR A 84 -37.60 7.48 -13.84
C THR A 84 -38.67 8.20 -13.00
N VAL A 85 -39.86 7.58 -12.84
CA VAL A 85 -40.93 8.12 -11.99
C VAL A 85 -40.50 8.15 -10.53
N ALA A 86 -39.84 7.11 -10.02
CA ALA A 86 -39.32 7.09 -8.65
C ALA A 86 -38.26 8.17 -8.43
N LEU A 87 -37.35 8.36 -9.38
CA LEU A 87 -36.30 9.39 -9.30
C LEU A 87 -36.88 10.81 -9.28
N VAL A 88 -37.82 11.11 -10.19
CA VAL A 88 -38.51 12.40 -10.26
C VAL A 88 -39.29 12.67 -8.98
N ASN A 89 -39.99 11.67 -8.44
CA ASN A 89 -40.75 11.82 -7.18
C ASN A 89 -39.84 12.01 -5.97
N LYS A 90 -38.70 11.31 -5.90
CA LYS A 90 -37.69 11.47 -4.84
C LYS A 90 -37.17 12.90 -4.77
N VAL A 91 -36.90 13.49 -5.94
CA VAL A 91 -36.38 14.85 -6.03
C VAL A 91 -37.51 15.88 -5.86
N ASN A 92 -38.71 15.62 -6.37
CA ASN A 92 -39.91 16.45 -6.22
C ASN A 92 -40.60 16.35 -4.83
N ARG A 93 -39.80 16.32 -3.74
CA ARG A 93 -40.07 16.06 -2.30
C ARG A 93 -41.44 16.44 -1.67
N ALA A 94 -42.32 17.20 -2.31
CA ALA A 94 -43.66 17.51 -1.83
C ALA A 94 -44.68 17.94 -2.93
N GLY A 95 -44.38 17.72 -4.22
CA GLY A 95 -45.18 18.27 -5.33
C GLY A 95 -46.09 17.24 -6.01
N THR A 96 -47.17 17.72 -6.62
CA THR A 96 -47.88 16.95 -7.66
C THR A 96 -46.91 16.56 -8.77
N PRO A 97 -47.10 15.38 -9.41
CA PRO A 97 -46.25 14.96 -10.52
C PRO A 97 -46.15 16.06 -11.59
N PRO A 98 -44.94 16.39 -12.10
CA PRO A 98 -44.77 17.42 -13.12
C PRO A 98 -45.59 17.06 -14.37
N THR A 99 -46.65 17.83 -14.63
CA THR A 99 -47.50 17.66 -15.81
C THR A 99 -47.00 18.45 -17.02
N ARG A 100 -46.21 19.51 -16.77
CA ARG A 100 -45.67 20.42 -17.78
C ARG A 100 -44.20 20.13 -18.03
N ARG A 101 -43.77 20.31 -19.28
CA ARG A 101 -42.39 20.06 -19.70
C ARG A 101 -41.41 21.02 -19.01
N GLU A 102 -41.82 22.25 -18.74
CA GLU A 102 -41.01 23.26 -18.07
C GLU A 102 -40.73 22.90 -16.60
N ASP A 103 -41.71 22.34 -15.89
CA ASP A 103 -41.54 21.89 -14.50
C ASP A 103 -40.61 20.67 -14.45
N PHE A 104 -40.72 19.78 -15.44
CA PHE A 104 -39.83 18.65 -15.59
C PHE A 104 -38.38 19.07 -15.91
N ALA A 105 -38.18 20.08 -16.75
CA ALA A 105 -36.85 20.65 -17.03
C ALA A 105 -36.15 21.18 -15.77
N ARG A 106 -36.90 21.82 -14.86
CA ARG A 106 -36.35 22.26 -13.56
C ARG A 106 -35.98 21.09 -12.65
N ILE A 107 -36.80 20.04 -12.65
CA ILE A 107 -36.52 18.84 -11.85
C ILE A 107 -35.31 18.10 -12.42
N HIS A 108 -35.20 17.97 -13.74
CA HIS A 108 -34.05 17.38 -14.42
C HIS A 108 -32.77 18.13 -14.10
N ALA A 109 -32.76 19.47 -14.26
CA ALA A 109 -31.60 20.28 -13.90
C ALA A 109 -31.17 20.09 -12.43
N ARG A 110 -32.13 19.92 -11.51
CA ARG A 110 -31.82 19.64 -10.11
C ARG A 110 -31.28 18.21 -9.89
N ILE A 111 -31.77 17.22 -10.64
CA ILE A 111 -31.22 15.86 -10.62
C ILE A 111 -29.75 15.89 -11.07
N GLU A 112 -29.45 16.58 -12.17
CA GLU A 112 -28.08 16.75 -12.66
C GLU A 112 -27.18 17.45 -11.63
N MET A 113 -27.65 18.55 -11.03
CA MET A 113 -26.90 19.21 -9.96
C MET A 113 -26.65 18.31 -8.73
N GLU A 114 -27.60 17.44 -8.36
CA GLU A 114 -27.42 16.48 -7.26
C GLU A 114 -26.39 15.39 -7.62
N LYS A 115 -26.40 14.89 -8.87
CA LYS A 115 -25.38 13.95 -9.37
C LYS A 115 -23.99 14.56 -9.38
N ASP A 116 -23.85 15.79 -9.89
CA ASP A 116 -22.58 16.52 -9.91
C ASP A 116 -22.04 16.73 -8.51
N ALA A 117 -22.90 17.15 -7.57
CA ALA A 117 -22.52 17.32 -6.18
C ALA A 117 -22.06 15.99 -5.54
N GLU A 118 -22.72 14.88 -5.85
CA GLU A 118 -22.31 13.55 -5.38
C GLU A 118 -20.96 13.14 -5.99
N LEU A 119 -20.76 13.35 -7.30
CA LEU A 119 -19.51 13.05 -7.99
C LEU A 119 -18.36 13.86 -7.40
N VAL A 120 -18.51 15.18 -7.30
CA VAL A 120 -17.53 16.08 -6.68
C VAL A 120 -17.23 15.64 -5.25
N GLY A 121 -18.26 15.29 -4.48
CA GLY A 121 -18.10 14.80 -3.10
C GLY A 121 -17.27 13.53 -3.02
N LYS A 122 -17.52 12.55 -3.89
CA LYS A 122 -16.73 11.30 -3.96
C LYS A 122 -15.28 11.57 -4.31
N LEU A 123 -15.04 12.37 -5.35
CA LEU A 123 -13.69 12.70 -5.82
C LEU A 123 -12.90 13.50 -4.76
N ALA A 124 -13.53 14.47 -4.11
CA ALA A 124 -12.91 15.23 -3.03
C ALA A 124 -12.55 14.33 -1.84
N ASN A 125 -13.43 13.40 -1.47
CA ASN A 125 -13.17 12.46 -0.39
C ASN A 125 -11.99 11.52 -0.70
N ASP A 126 -11.87 11.00 -1.92
CA ASP A 126 -10.74 10.15 -2.31
C ASP A 126 -9.40 10.91 -2.24
N VAL A 127 -9.37 12.15 -2.75
CA VAL A 127 -8.19 13.02 -2.65
C VAL A 127 -7.83 13.31 -1.19
N LEU A 128 -8.81 13.61 -0.34
CA LEU A 128 -8.59 13.87 1.09
C LEU A 128 -8.10 12.62 1.82
N GLU A 129 -8.67 11.44 1.53
CA GLU A 129 -8.24 10.18 2.12
C GLU A 129 -6.78 9.86 1.76
N LYS A 130 -6.43 9.95 0.47
CA LYS A 130 -5.06 9.72 0.00
C LYS A 130 -4.09 10.74 0.58
N SER A 131 -4.48 12.01 0.65
CA SER A 131 -3.68 13.07 1.29
C SER A 131 -3.48 12.80 2.79
N GLY A 132 -4.51 12.33 3.49
CA GLY A 132 -4.44 11.93 4.90
C GLY A 132 -3.43 10.79 5.13
N LYS A 133 -3.47 9.76 4.27
CA LYS A 133 -2.51 8.63 4.32
C LYS A 133 -1.07 9.10 4.11
N ILE A 134 -0.83 10.03 3.18
CA ILE A 134 0.50 10.63 2.98
C ILE A 134 0.95 11.36 4.24
N ASN A 135 0.08 12.17 4.84
CA ASN A 135 0.41 12.91 6.06
C ASN A 135 0.75 11.98 7.23
N GLU A 136 -0.02 10.91 7.42
CA GLU A 136 0.26 9.86 8.41
C GLU A 136 1.64 9.23 8.15
N ARG A 137 1.92 8.81 6.90
CA ARG A 137 3.23 8.24 6.53
C ARG A 137 4.38 9.18 6.84
N VAL A 138 4.28 10.46 6.45
CA VAL A 138 5.30 11.48 6.74
C VAL A 138 5.52 11.62 8.25
N SER A 139 4.45 11.62 9.05
CA SER A 139 4.55 11.71 10.51
C SER A 139 5.19 10.48 11.18
N THR A 140 5.12 9.32 10.52
CA THR A 140 5.69 8.06 11.02
C THR A 140 7.07 7.76 10.45
N LEU A 141 7.63 8.62 9.59
CA LEU A 141 8.93 8.36 8.98
C LEU A 141 10.04 8.31 10.04
N PRO A 142 10.84 7.22 10.07
CA PRO A 142 11.86 7.05 11.09
C PRO A 142 12.98 8.10 10.95
N GLY A 143 13.41 8.66 12.08
CA GLY A 143 14.53 9.61 12.11
C GLY A 143 14.14 11.05 11.75
N MET A 144 12.87 11.33 11.47
CA MET A 144 12.32 12.69 11.28
C MET A 144 12.53 13.58 12.52
N GLU A 145 12.60 12.98 13.70
CA GLU A 145 12.82 13.68 14.97
C GLU A 145 14.29 14.08 15.20
N ARG A 146 15.22 13.54 14.40
CA ARG A 146 16.65 13.71 14.60
C ARG A 146 17.21 14.74 13.65
N THR A 147 18.08 15.59 14.18
CA THR A 147 18.93 16.44 13.34
C THR A 147 20.02 15.61 12.67
N ARG A 148 20.58 16.12 11.58
CA ARG A 148 21.71 15.49 10.89
C ARG A 148 22.87 15.17 11.82
N THR A 149 23.22 16.09 12.74
CA THR A 149 24.32 15.87 13.70
C THR A 149 24.03 14.70 14.62
N GLN A 150 22.83 14.63 15.19
CA GLN A 150 22.41 13.51 16.04
C GLN A 150 22.38 12.18 15.28
N GLN A 151 22.00 12.20 14.01
CA GLN A 151 22.04 11.00 13.16
C GLN A 151 23.49 10.53 12.95
N MET A 152 24.42 11.45 12.67
CA MET A 152 25.84 11.11 12.48
C MET A 152 26.47 10.58 13.78
N GLU A 153 26.22 11.22 14.92
CA GLU A 153 26.69 10.73 16.23
C GLU A 153 26.15 9.33 16.55
N TYR A 154 24.87 9.10 16.23
CA TYR A 154 24.25 7.78 16.40
C TYR A 154 24.89 6.72 15.48
N ILE A 155 25.19 7.07 14.23
CA ILE A 155 25.87 6.17 13.28
C ILE A 155 27.27 5.83 13.78
N GLU A 156 28.05 6.81 14.24
CA GLU A 156 29.38 6.58 14.79
C GLU A 156 29.35 5.65 16.01
N LYS A 157 28.37 5.85 16.91
CA LYS A 157 28.15 4.95 18.04
C LYS A 157 27.84 3.52 17.59
N LEU A 158 26.97 3.34 16.59
CA LEU A 158 26.65 2.01 16.07
C LEU A 158 27.86 1.33 15.41
N ILE A 159 28.69 2.09 14.69
CA ILE A 159 29.94 1.57 14.12
C ILE A 159 30.86 1.06 15.22
N GLN A 160 31.02 1.83 16.30
CA GLN A 160 31.84 1.42 17.43
C GLN A 160 31.30 0.13 18.08
N GLN A 161 29.99 0.07 18.34
CA GLN A 161 29.36 -1.11 18.93
C GLN A 161 29.50 -2.35 18.06
N ASN A 162 29.37 -2.21 16.74
CA ASN A 162 29.58 -3.31 15.80
C ASN A 162 31.03 -3.79 15.80
N GLN A 163 32.00 -2.87 15.91
CA GLN A 163 33.41 -3.25 16.00
C GLN A 163 33.70 -4.02 17.30
N GLU A 164 33.20 -3.54 18.44
CA GLU A 164 33.34 -4.23 19.72
C GLU A 164 32.70 -5.63 19.69
N ALA A 165 31.50 -5.75 19.12
CA ALA A 165 30.82 -7.03 18.95
C ALA A 165 31.59 -7.99 18.02
N ALA A 166 32.19 -7.48 16.94
CA ALA A 166 33.00 -8.28 16.02
C ALA A 166 34.26 -8.82 16.70
N ASP A 167 34.96 -7.97 17.47
CA ASP A 167 36.16 -8.36 18.21
C ASP A 167 35.83 -9.42 19.28
N ASP A 168 34.71 -9.28 19.98
CA ASP A 168 34.26 -10.25 20.96
C ASP A 168 33.84 -11.58 20.32
N LEU A 169 33.15 -11.53 19.18
CA LEU A 169 32.82 -12.71 18.40
C LEU A 169 34.08 -13.46 17.95
N GLU A 170 35.11 -12.74 17.49
CA GLU A 170 36.39 -13.34 17.10
C GLU A 170 37.08 -14.05 18.28
N LYS A 171 37.13 -13.40 19.46
CA LYS A 171 37.68 -14.01 20.68
C LYS A 171 36.92 -15.28 21.05
N HIS A 172 35.59 -15.23 21.06
CA HIS A 172 34.76 -16.39 21.39
C HIS A 172 34.94 -17.52 20.38
N HIS A 173 35.04 -17.21 19.10
CA HIS A 173 35.30 -18.19 18.05
C HIS A 173 36.69 -18.83 18.19
N ALA A 174 37.73 -18.04 18.54
CA ALA A 174 39.06 -18.56 18.80
C ALA A 174 39.08 -19.55 19.98
N ILE A 175 38.43 -19.20 21.10
CA ILE A 175 38.30 -20.08 22.27
C ILE A 175 37.53 -21.35 21.91
N ALA A 176 36.42 -21.24 21.18
CA ALA A 176 35.62 -22.38 20.75
C ALA A 176 36.43 -23.32 19.84
N LYS A 177 37.22 -22.76 18.92
CA LYS A 177 38.12 -23.52 18.04
C LYS A 177 39.19 -24.26 18.84
N GLU A 178 39.84 -23.60 19.78
CA GLU A 178 40.85 -24.23 20.63
C GLU A 178 40.26 -25.41 21.43
N ARG A 179 39.11 -25.21 22.07
CA ARG A 179 38.40 -26.28 22.81
C ARG A 179 38.04 -27.44 21.91
N ARG A 180 37.53 -27.16 20.71
CA ARG A 180 37.19 -28.20 19.72
C ARG A 180 38.43 -28.99 19.32
N ASP A 181 39.55 -28.32 19.09
CA ASP A 181 40.79 -28.97 18.67
C ASP A 181 41.38 -29.83 19.80
N GLN A 182 41.29 -29.37 21.06
CA GLN A 182 41.63 -30.17 22.26
C GLN A 182 40.77 -31.44 22.38
N VAL A 183 39.45 -31.32 22.19
CA VAL A 183 38.53 -32.47 22.23
C VAL A 183 38.84 -33.45 21.08
N ARG A 184 39.09 -32.93 19.87
CA ARG A 184 39.48 -33.76 18.71
C ARG A 184 40.77 -34.54 18.99
N GLN A 185 41.78 -33.88 19.55
CA GLN A 185 43.03 -34.55 19.91
C GLN A 185 42.81 -35.60 20.99
N PHE A 186 42.05 -35.28 22.04
CA PHE A 186 41.71 -36.24 23.10
C PHE A 186 40.98 -37.47 22.54
N VAL A 187 39.98 -37.26 21.67
CA VAL A 187 39.25 -38.36 21.02
C VAL A 187 40.21 -39.19 20.15
N LYS A 188 41.08 -38.56 19.37
CA LYS A 188 42.08 -39.25 18.55
C LYS A 188 42.99 -40.12 19.42
N ASP A 189 43.59 -39.56 20.47
CA ASP A 189 44.54 -40.25 21.35
C ASP A 189 43.88 -41.43 22.06
N ASN A 190 42.66 -41.25 22.60
CA ASN A 190 41.93 -42.33 23.27
C ASN A 190 41.50 -43.42 22.30
N THR A 191 41.10 -43.05 21.07
CA THR A 191 40.71 -44.02 20.05
C THR A 191 41.94 -44.83 19.60
N CYS A 192 43.07 -44.19 19.33
CA CYS A 192 44.32 -44.89 18.99
C CYS A 192 44.76 -45.84 20.11
N LYS A 193 44.73 -45.39 21.38
CA LYS A 193 45.03 -46.23 22.55
C LYS A 193 44.08 -47.41 22.69
N ALA A 194 42.77 -47.19 22.54
CA ALA A 194 41.77 -48.25 22.64
C ALA A 194 41.89 -49.29 21.52
N LEU A 195 42.32 -48.87 20.32
CA LEU A 195 42.58 -49.75 19.18
C LEU A 195 43.97 -50.41 19.22
N GLY A 196 44.81 -50.11 20.22
CA GLY A 196 46.17 -50.65 20.33
C GLY A 196 47.14 -50.13 19.26
N ILE A 197 46.81 -49.03 18.59
CA ILE A 197 47.65 -48.40 17.57
C ILE A 197 48.69 -47.54 18.29
N ILE A 198 49.93 -48.01 18.34
CA ILE A 198 51.06 -47.23 18.86
C ILE A 198 51.44 -46.22 17.77
N GLU A 199 51.39 -44.93 18.07
CA GLU A 199 51.58 -43.83 17.10
C GLU A 199 53.02 -43.74 16.51
N GLY A 200 53.84 -44.79 16.69
CA GLY A 200 55.16 -44.98 16.07
C GLY A 200 55.28 -46.21 15.16
N ASP A 201 54.22 -47.01 15.00
CA ASP A 201 54.21 -48.24 14.17
C ASP A 201 53.68 -48.00 12.73
N MET A 202 53.50 -46.72 12.36
CA MET A 202 53.08 -46.26 11.01
C MET A 202 54.17 -45.46 10.28
N MET A 203 55.44 -45.59 10.68
CA MET A 203 56.58 -45.26 9.81
C MET A 203 57.24 -46.53 9.29
#